data_AF-A0A420DH21-F1
#
_entry.id   AF-A0A420DH21-F1
#
_cell.length_a   1.000
_cell.length_b   1.000
_cell.length_c   1.000
_cell.angle_alpha   90.00
_cell.angle_beta   90.00
_cell.angle_gamma   90.00
#
_symmetry.space_group_name_H-M   'P 1'
#
loop_
_entity.id
_entity.type
_entity.pdbx_description
1 polymer ?
#
loop_
_entity_poly.entity_id
_entity_poly.type
_entity_poly.pdbx_seq_one_letter_code
_entity_poly.pdbx_strand_id
1 'polypeptide(L)' 'MAEQNEWETKAANLLKAELKRKGVTYAQLSELIGEKEVNIRNKLSRGKFSAAFLLQSLTAINVQDVRLF' A
#
# COMPACT_ATOMS: atom_id res chain seq x y z
N MET A 1 -16.63 9.71 -14.73
CA MET A 1 -15.96 9.16 -13.55
C MET A 1 -14.47 9.13 -13.85
N ALA A 2 -13.59 9.65 -12.99
CA ALA A 2 -12.15 9.61 -13.27
C ALA A 2 -11.71 8.14 -13.32
N GLU A 3 -11.38 7.66 -14.52
CA GLU A 3 -10.87 6.31 -14.76
C GLU A 3 -9.64 6.11 -13.88
N GLN A 4 -9.79 5.26 -12.86
CA GLN A 4 -8.65 4.79 -12.11
C GLN A 4 -7.81 4.00 -13.09
N ASN A 5 -6.56 4.43 -13.31
CA ASN A 5 -5.70 3.79 -14.28
C ASN A 5 -5.49 2.33 -13.82
N GLU A 6 -5.53 1.35 -14.72
CA GLU A 6 -5.43 -0.07 -14.35
C GLU A 6 -4.19 -0.33 -13.46
N TRP A 7 -3.13 0.43 -13.70
CA TRP A 7 -1.89 0.45 -12.91
C TRP A 7 -2.07 0.93 -11.46
N GLU A 8 -2.92 1.92 -11.22
CA GLU A 8 -3.23 2.43 -9.87
C GLU A 8 -3.96 1.34 -9.05
N THR A 9 -4.93 0.67 -9.68
CA THR A 9 -5.63 -0.46 -9.06
C THR A 9 -4.70 -1.65 -8.81
N LYS A 10 -3.83 -1.98 -9.79
CA LYS A 10 -2.81 -3.03 -9.64
C LYS A 10 -1.84 -2.72 -8.49
N ALA A 11 -1.35 -1.49 -8.38
CA ALA A 11 -0.44 -1.07 -7.32
C ALA A 11 -1.11 -1.16 -5.93
N ALA A 12 -2.36 -0.73 -5.81
CA ALA A 12 -3.11 -0.86 -4.58
C ALA A 12 -3.36 -2.32 -4.19
N ASN A 13 -3.71 -3.17 -5.14
CA ASN A 13 -3.92 -4.59 -4.90
C ASN A 13 -2.62 -5.29 -4.50
N LEU A 14 -1.48 -4.92 -5.10
CA LEU A 14 -0.17 -5.42 -4.72
C LEU A 14 0.12 -5.11 -3.25
N LEU A 15 -0.02 -3.85 -2.82
CA LEU A 15 0.26 -3.47 -1.44
C LEU A 15 -0.69 -4.16 -0.45
N LYS A 16 -1.98 -4.30 -0.80
CA LYS A 16 -2.95 -5.07 0.00
C LYS A 16 -2.58 -6.54 0.12
N ALA A 17 -2.11 -7.16 -0.97
CA ALA A 17 -1.68 -8.55 -0.97
C ALA A 17 -0.48 -8.76 -0.05
N GLU A 18 0.49 -7.85 -0.08
CA GLU A 18 1.67 -7.90 0.78
C GLU A 18 1.33 -7.68 2.26
N LEU A 19 0.44 -6.73 2.56
CA LEU A 19 -0.09 -6.54 3.92
C LEU A 19 -0.75 -7.82 4.44
N LYS A 20 -1.60 -8.44 3.62
CA LYS A 20 -2.28 -9.69 3.97
C LYS A 20 -1.31 -10.87 4.13
N ARG A 21 -0.26 -10.95 3.30
CA ARG A 21 0.79 -11.99 3.39
C ARG A 21 1.63 -11.86 4.66
N LYS A 22 1.98 -10.63 5.04
CA LYS A 22 2.75 -10.36 6.27
C LYS A 22 1.90 -10.35 7.54
N GLY A 23 0.57 -10.37 7.42
CA GLY A 23 -0.35 -10.30 8.56
C GLY A 23 -0.35 -8.92 9.22
N VAL A 24 0.05 -7.88 8.51
CA VAL A 24 0.13 -6.51 9.03
C VAL A 24 -1.20 -5.81 8.78
N THR A 25 -1.77 -5.23 9.83
CA THR A 25 -3.00 -4.43 9.75
C THR A 25 -2.70 -3.01 9.28
N TYR A 26 -3.70 -2.30 8.76
CA TYR A 26 -3.54 -0.90 8.37
C TYR A 26 -3.13 -0.03 9.57
N ALA A 27 -3.61 -0.32 10.77
CA ALA A 27 -3.20 0.34 12.02
C ALA A 27 -1.68 0.20 12.26
N GLN A 28 -1.16 -1.03 12.20
CA GLN A 28 0.27 -1.28 12.38
C GLN A 28 1.11 -0.62 11.29
N LEU A 29 0.68 -0.73 10.03
CA LEU A 29 1.34 -0.02 8.94
C LEU A 29 1.38 1.48 9.25
N SER A 30 0.25 2.05 9.67
CA SER A 30 0.12 3.47 9.97
C SER A 30 1.06 3.94 11.08
N GLU A 31 1.26 3.13 12.12
CA GLU A 31 2.23 3.41 13.17
C GLU A 31 3.67 3.33 12.66
N LEU A 32 3.99 2.35 11.81
CA LEU A 32 5.34 2.15 11.29
C LEU A 32 5.78 3.24 10.31
N ILE A 33 4.88 3.71 9.45
CA ILE A 33 5.18 4.80 8.49
C ILE A 33 4.83 6.20 9.04
N GLY A 34 4.26 6.29 10.25
CA GLY A 34 3.88 7.56 10.88
C GLY A 34 2.74 8.29 10.17
N GLU A 35 1.81 7.54 9.57
CA GLU A 35 0.67 8.06 8.81
C GLU A 35 -0.65 7.68 9.49
N LYS A 36 -1.78 8.30 9.11
CA LYS A 36 -3.08 7.89 9.64
C LYS A 36 -3.63 6.71 8.85
N GLU A 37 -4.19 5.71 9.55
CA GLU A 37 -4.86 4.55 8.92
C GLU A 37 -5.86 4.98 7.84
N VAL A 38 -6.65 6.02 8.12
CA VAL A 38 -7.65 6.58 7.21
C VAL A 38 -7.03 7.13 5.93
N ASN A 39 -5.83 7.72 6.01
CA ASN A 39 -5.12 8.28 4.86
C ASN A 39 -4.51 7.17 4.01
N ILE A 40 -3.94 6.15 4.65
CA ILE A 40 -3.47 4.92 3.98
C ILE A 40 -4.61 4.26 3.23
N ARG A 41 -5.76 4.07 3.89
CA ARG A 41 -6.95 3.49 3.29
C ARG A 41 -7.45 4.35 2.12
N ASN A 42 -7.45 5.66 2.25
CA ASN A 42 -7.82 6.56 1.14
C ASN A 42 -6.84 6.49 -0.03
N LYS A 43 -5.53 6.44 0.21
CA LYS A 43 -4.48 6.28 -0.81
C LYS A 43 -4.59 4.94 -1.54
N LEU A 44 -4.77 3.85 -0.79
CA LEU A 44 -4.98 2.51 -1.32
C LEU A 44 -6.32 2.39 -2.07
N SER A 45 -7.38 2.99 -1.56
CA SER A 45 -8.70 2.99 -2.21
C SER A 45 -8.69 3.80 -3.51
N ARG A 46 -7.97 4.93 -3.51
CA ARG A 46 -7.79 5.76 -4.70
C ARG A 46 -6.75 5.24 -5.68
N GLY A 47 -5.90 4.28 -5.28
CA GLY A 47 -4.82 3.74 -6.12
C GLY A 47 -3.71 4.76 -6.44
N LYS A 48 -3.83 5.98 -5.92
CA LYS A 48 -2.96 7.11 -6.24
C LYS A 48 -2.08 7.40 -5.05
N PHE A 49 -0.93 6.74 -5.00
CA PHE A 49 0.10 6.96 -4.00
C PHE A 49 1.47 7.06 -4.67
N SER A 50 2.37 7.83 -4.06
CA SER A 50 3.72 7.99 -4.57
C SER A 50 4.53 6.71 -4.39
N ALA A 51 5.51 6.46 -5.27
CA ALA A 51 6.46 5.35 -5.11
C ALA A 51 7.19 5.39 -3.74
N ALA A 52 7.43 6.58 -3.18
CA ALA A 52 7.98 6.73 -1.83
C ALA A 52 7.10 6.09 -0.75
N PHE A 53 5.77 6.22 -0.86
CA PHE A 53 4.82 5.60 0.08
C PHE A 53 4.80 4.08 -0.06
N LEU A 54 4.88 3.58 -1.31
CA LEU A 54 5.02 2.15 -1.57
C LEU A 54 6.28 1.60 -0.90
N LEU A 55 7.44 2.23 -1.14
CA LEU A 55 8.72 1.80 -0.57
C LEU A 55 8.75 1.90 0.95
N GLN A 56 8.24 2.98 1.53
CA GLN A 56 8.09 3.09 3.00
C GLN A 56 7.22 1.97 3.54
N SER A 57 6.08 1.70 2.91
CA SER A 57 5.16 0.67 3.36
C SER A 57 5.82 -0.72 3.29
N LEU A 58 6.46 -1.05 2.17
CA LEU A 58 7.19 -2.31 1.98
C LEU A 58 8.34 -2.46 2.99
N THR A 59 9.11 -1.39 3.21
CA THR A 59 10.20 -1.36 4.19
C THR A 59 9.66 -1.56 5.62
N ALA A 60 8.57 -0.89 5.97
CA ALA A 60 7.89 -1.01 7.26
C ALA A 60 7.43 -2.46 7.53
N ILE A 61 6.89 -3.14 6.52
CA ILE A 61 6.46 -4.54 6.65
C ILE A 61 7.57 -5.57 6.37
N ASN A 62 8.82 -5.10 6.25
CA ASN A 62 9.99 -5.92 5.97
C ASN A 62 9.81 -6.79 4.72
N VAL A 63 9.25 -6.21 3.65
CA VAL A 63 9.17 -6.80 2.32
C VAL A 63 10.31 -6.26 1.48
N GLN A 64 11.17 -7.18 1.03
CA GLN A 64 12.34 -6.86 0.21
C GLN A 64 12.10 -7.09 -1.29
N ASP A 65 11.17 -7.98 -1.62
CA ASP A 65 10.81 -8.33 -3.00
C ASP A 65 9.29 -8.36 -3.13
N VAL A 66 8.80 -7.73 -4.19
CA VAL A 66 7.39 -7.81 -4.60
C VAL A 66 7.33 -8.44 -5.98
N ARG A 67 6.76 -9.64 -6.05
CA ARG A 67 6.51 -10.30 -7.32
C ARG A 67 5.33 -9.66 -8.02
N LEU A 68 5.62 -9.00 -9.13
CA LEU A 68 4.62 -8.61 -10.12
C LEU A 68 4.24 -9.85 -10.94
N PHE A 69 3.01 -9.86 -11.45
CA PHE A 69 2.44 -10.96 -12.26
C PHE A 69 3.30 -11.28 -13.48
#